data_AF-A0A257K560-F1
#
_entry.id   AF-A0A257K560-F1
#
_cell.length_a   1.000
_cell.length_b   1.000
_cell.length_c   1.000
_cell.angle_alpha   90.00
_cell.angle_beta   90.00
_cell.angle_gamma   90.00
#
_symmetry.space_group_name_H-M   'P 1'
#
loop_
_entity.id
_entity.type
_entity.pdbx_description
1 polymer ?
#
loop_
_entity_poly.entity_id
_entity_poly.type
_entity_poly.pdbx_seq_one_letter_code
_entity_poly.pdbx_strand_id
1 'polypeptide(L)'
;MALLFAACLELIDIYPVIFLLEGHALPGWWRHDAHHDEYKDMHDRAYADVVHANATENAVANAQQVAWHTGKASYDEVRRWIRQRKLVPIETVRLTEHCGFAEAIEAGVAALADGRDFDSMLDIVTARREQVTPLPMLKDAL
;
A
#
# COMPACT_ATOMS: atom_id res chain seq x y z
N MET A 1 14.92 5.64 0.92
CA MET A 1 14.69 5.38 2.36
C MET A 1 13.44 4.54 2.63
N ALA A 2 12.33 4.74 1.90
CA ALA A 2 11.06 4.04 2.14
C ALA A 2 11.17 2.52 2.37
N LEU A 3 11.83 1.80 1.46
CA LEU A 3 11.94 0.34 1.52
C LEU A 3 12.72 -0.16 2.74
N LEU A 4 13.81 0.52 3.12
CA LEU A 4 14.57 0.16 4.32
C LEU A 4 13.72 0.30 5.57
N PHE A 5 12.97 1.41 5.69
CA PHE A 5 12.10 1.63 6.83
C PHE A 5 10.97 0.61 6.90
N ALA A 6 10.35 0.28 5.75
CA ALA A 6 9.34 -0.78 5.67
C ALA A 6 9.89 -2.15 6.08
N ALA A 7 11.11 -2.50 5.67
CA ALA A 7 11.77 -3.74 6.10
C ALA A 7 12.02 -3.76 7.63
N CYS A 8 12.39 -2.62 8.24
CA CYS A 8 12.54 -2.53 9.69
C CYS A 8 11.21 -2.70 10.43
N LEU A 9 10.11 -2.13 9.91
CA LEU A 9 8.77 -2.32 10.48
C LEU A 9 8.34 -3.78 10.43
N GLU A 10 8.54 -4.40 9.27
CA GLU A 10 8.23 -5.81 9.06
C GLU A 10 9.00 -6.73 10.01
N LEU A 11 10.28 -6.43 10.25
CA LEU A 11 11.15 -7.20 11.16
C LEU A 11 10.63 -7.23 12.60
N ILE A 12 9.86 -6.21 13.01
CA ILE A 12 9.25 -6.11 14.33
C ILE A 12 7.73 -6.41 14.30
N ASP A 13 7.30 -7.21 13.32
CA ASP A 13 5.92 -7.70 13.14
C ASP A 13 4.87 -6.59 12.94
N ILE A 14 5.28 -5.42 12.43
CA ILE A 14 4.36 -4.37 12.00
C ILE A 14 4.08 -4.54 10.51
N TYR A 15 2.81 -4.50 10.11
CA TYR A 15 2.37 -4.60 8.71
C TYR A 15 2.70 -3.33 7.91
N PRO A 16 3.76 -3.32 7.08
CA PRO A 16 4.17 -2.15 6.34
C PRO A 16 3.45 -2.07 5.00
N VAL A 17 3.19 -0.84 4.57
CA VAL A 17 2.78 -0.53 3.21
C VAL A 17 3.76 0.44 2.57
N ILE A 18 3.79 0.47 1.24
CA ILE A 18 4.49 1.50 0.46
C ILE A 18 3.46 2.26 -0.35
N PHE A 19 3.38 3.56 -0.17
CA PHE A 19 2.63 4.45 -1.06
C PHE A 19 3.56 4.89 -2.19
N LEU A 20 3.13 4.67 -3.43
CA LEU A 20 3.76 5.21 -4.62
C LEU A 20 3.04 6.49 -5.02
N LEU A 21 3.82 7.55 -5.19
CA LEU A 21 3.38 8.83 -5.71
C LEU A 21 4.19 9.16 -6.96
N GLU A 22 3.76 10.15 -7.74
CA GLU A 22 4.54 10.61 -8.88
C GLU A 22 5.91 11.15 -8.42
N GLY A 23 6.98 10.41 -8.76
CA GLY A 23 8.36 10.77 -8.42
C GLY A 23 8.76 10.55 -6.95
N HIS A 24 7.89 9.96 -6.12
CA HIS A 24 8.16 9.78 -4.69
C HIS A 24 7.56 8.50 -4.11
N ALA A 25 8.10 8.03 -3.00
CA ALA A 25 7.57 6.87 -2.28
C ALA A 25 7.66 7.06 -0.77
N LEU A 26 6.56 6.76 -0.09
CA LEU A 26 6.42 6.89 1.37
C LEU A 26 6.18 5.51 1.96
N PRO A 27 6.90 5.09 3.01
CA PRO A 27 6.46 3.96 3.80
C PRO A 27 5.28 4.38 4.69
N GLY A 28 4.51 3.37 5.08
CA GLY A 28 3.54 3.49 6.14
C GLY A 28 3.28 2.16 6.82
N TRP A 29 2.37 2.16 7.80
CA TRP A 29 1.97 0.95 8.50
C TRP A 29 0.53 0.99 9.00
N TRP A 30 -0.03 -0.20 9.14
CA TRP A 30 -1.28 -0.40 9.87
C TRP A 30 -1.04 -0.29 11.37
N ARG A 31 -1.85 0.50 12.07
CA ARG A 31 -1.69 0.71 13.52
C ARG A 31 -2.13 -0.48 14.37
N HIS A 32 -2.88 -1.41 13.80
CA HIS A 32 -3.39 -2.59 14.48
C HIS A 32 -3.69 -3.69 13.47
N ASP A 33 -3.44 -4.94 13.84
CA ASP A 33 -3.63 -6.15 13.01
C ASP A 33 -5.06 -6.22 12.45
N ALA A 34 -6.06 -6.03 13.31
CA ALA A 34 -7.47 -5.95 12.91
C ALA A 34 -7.77 -4.94 11.77
N HIS A 35 -6.99 -3.87 11.59
CA HIS A 35 -7.17 -2.94 10.45
C HIS A 35 -6.57 -3.49 9.16
N HIS A 36 -5.47 -4.23 9.27
CA HIS A 36 -4.89 -4.98 8.16
C HIS A 36 -5.82 -6.12 7.73
N ASP A 37 -6.39 -6.84 8.68
CA ASP A 37 -7.38 -7.91 8.42
C ASP A 37 -8.63 -7.33 7.75
N GLU A 38 -9.17 -6.20 8.24
CA GLU A 38 -10.31 -5.51 7.62
C GLU A 38 -10.03 -5.12 6.16
N TYR A 39 -8.82 -4.65 5.87
CA TYR A 39 -8.37 -4.34 4.51
C TYR A 39 -8.28 -5.59 3.63
N LYS A 40 -7.73 -6.69 4.15
CA LYS A 40 -7.62 -7.97 3.43
C LYS A 40 -8.98 -8.59 3.13
N ASP A 41 -9.86 -8.65 4.12
CA ASP A 41 -11.21 -9.22 3.98
C ASP A 41 -12.03 -8.49 2.91
N MET A 42 -11.91 -7.16 2.86
CA MET A 42 -12.55 -6.36 1.84
C MET A 42 -12.02 -6.69 0.45
N HIS A 43 -10.72 -6.92 0.33
CA HIS A 43 -10.09 -7.24 -0.94
C HIS A 43 -10.45 -8.65 -1.42
N ASP A 44 -10.47 -9.63 -0.52
CA ASP A 44 -10.88 -11.01 -0.83
C ASP A 44 -12.33 -11.06 -1.34
N ARG A 45 -13.22 -10.25 -0.76
CA ARG A 45 -14.61 -10.10 -1.24
C ARG A 45 -14.67 -9.45 -2.63
N ALA A 46 -13.94 -8.36 -2.84
CA ALA A 46 -13.90 -7.69 -4.14
C ALA A 46 -13.37 -8.61 -5.24
N TYR A 47 -12.34 -9.41 -4.95
CA TYR A 47 -11.82 -10.42 -5.88
C TYR A 47 -12.85 -11.51 -6.17
N ALA A 48 -13.51 -12.05 -5.15
CA ALA A 48 -14.56 -13.06 -5.32
C ALA A 48 -15.72 -12.55 -6.18
N ASP A 49 -16.15 -11.31 -5.97
CA ASP A 49 -17.20 -10.67 -6.76
C ASP A 49 -16.79 -10.48 -8.22
N VAL A 50 -15.53 -10.09 -8.49
CA VAL A 50 -14.99 -9.99 -9.87
C VAL A 50 -14.90 -11.36 -10.54
N VAL A 51 -14.43 -12.39 -9.83
CA VAL A 51 -14.38 -13.77 -10.37
C VAL A 51 -15.78 -14.28 -10.69
N HIS A 52 -16.78 -14.01 -9.84
CA HIS A 52 -18.17 -14.34 -10.11
C HIS A 52 -18.77 -13.54 -11.28
N ALA A 53 -18.44 -12.26 -11.40
CA ALA A 53 -18.92 -11.39 -12.48
C ALA A 53 -18.29 -11.73 -13.84
N ASN A 54 -17.03 -12.17 -13.88
CA ASN A 54 -16.31 -12.56 -15.11
C ASN A 54 -16.87 -13.83 -15.79
N ALA A 55 -17.92 -14.46 -15.24
CA ALA A 55 -18.76 -15.41 -15.98
C ALA A 55 -19.67 -14.72 -17.03
N THR A 56 -19.75 -13.38 -17.04
CA THR A 56 -20.51 -12.57 -18.01
C THR A 56 -19.70 -11.30 -18.37
N GLU A 57 -19.23 -11.23 -19.62
CA GLU A 57 -18.28 -10.28 -20.24
C GLU A 57 -18.14 -8.82 -19.71
N ASN A 58 -16.87 -8.44 -19.44
CA ASN A 58 -16.12 -7.17 -19.65
C ASN A 58 -16.77 -5.78 -19.41
N ALA A 59 -16.22 -5.02 -18.43
CA ALA A 59 -15.88 -3.57 -18.56
C ALA A 59 -15.24 -2.89 -17.30
N VAL A 60 -14.72 -3.61 -16.29
CA VAL A 60 -14.13 -2.97 -15.09
C VAL A 60 -12.73 -3.55 -14.75
N ALA A 61 -11.86 -3.65 -15.75
CA ALA A 61 -10.65 -4.48 -15.67
C ALA A 61 -9.38 -3.81 -15.09
N ASN A 62 -9.45 -2.59 -14.53
CA ASN A 62 -8.23 -1.86 -14.11
C ASN A 62 -8.20 -1.35 -12.66
N ALA A 63 -9.17 -1.71 -11.81
CA ALA A 63 -9.16 -1.21 -10.43
C ALA A 63 -8.23 -2.01 -9.50
N GLN A 64 -8.03 -3.31 -9.74
CA GLN A 64 -7.11 -4.12 -8.93
C GLN A 64 -6.82 -5.49 -9.54
N GLN A 65 -5.54 -5.84 -9.73
CA GLN A 65 -5.14 -7.15 -10.29
C GLN A 65 -4.73 -8.19 -9.24
N VAL A 66 -4.32 -7.78 -8.03
CA VAL A 66 -3.74 -8.66 -6.99
C VAL A 66 -3.92 -8.07 -5.58
N ALA A 67 -3.99 -8.92 -4.54
CA ALA A 67 -4.40 -8.50 -3.19
C ALA A 67 -3.40 -7.58 -2.46
N TRP A 68 -2.13 -7.63 -2.87
CA TRP A 68 -1.08 -6.80 -2.32
C TRP A 68 -0.93 -5.44 -2.99
N HIS A 69 -1.72 -5.11 -4.02
CA HIS A 69 -1.59 -3.86 -4.79
C HIS A 69 -2.94 -3.18 -4.95
N THR A 70 -3.07 -1.94 -4.46
CA THR A 70 -4.21 -1.04 -4.75
C THR A 70 -3.75 0.05 -5.71
N GLY A 71 -4.50 0.29 -6.79
CA GLY A 71 -4.19 1.35 -7.75
C GLY A 71 -4.86 2.68 -7.43
N LYS A 72 -4.74 3.66 -8.34
CA LYS A 72 -5.30 5.03 -8.19
C LYS A 72 -6.78 5.06 -7.79
N ALA A 73 -7.58 4.10 -8.24
CA ALA A 73 -9.00 4.02 -7.92
C ALA A 73 -9.29 3.86 -6.41
N SER A 74 -8.33 3.36 -5.63
CA SER A 74 -8.45 3.13 -4.19
C SER A 74 -8.06 4.36 -3.35
N TYR A 75 -7.73 5.50 -3.97
CA TYR A 75 -7.26 6.70 -3.28
C TYR A 75 -8.19 7.16 -2.15
N ASP A 76 -9.49 7.28 -2.42
CA ASP A 76 -10.46 7.79 -1.43
C ASP A 76 -10.53 6.90 -0.19
N GLU A 77 -10.39 5.60 -0.39
CA GLU A 77 -10.37 4.61 0.66
C GLU A 77 -9.07 4.67 1.47
N VAL A 78 -7.91 4.65 0.81
CA VAL A 78 -6.61 4.85 1.47
C VAL A 78 -6.63 6.14 2.30
N ARG A 79 -7.17 7.23 1.74
CA ARG A 79 -7.31 8.51 2.43
C ARG A 79 -8.28 8.42 3.61
N ARG A 80 -9.31 7.57 3.55
CA ARG A 80 -10.21 7.29 4.68
C ARG A 80 -9.46 6.61 5.82
N TRP A 81 -8.69 5.56 5.55
CA TRP A 81 -7.89 4.85 6.57
C TRP A 81 -6.88 5.75 7.26
N ILE A 82 -6.22 6.63 6.49
CA ILE A 82 -5.27 7.62 7.02
C ILE A 82 -5.98 8.61 7.95
N ARG A 83 -7.11 9.18 7.51
CA ARG A 83 -7.91 10.14 8.32
C ARG A 83 -8.44 9.52 9.61
N GLN A 84 -8.90 8.27 9.55
CA GLN A 84 -9.37 7.50 10.72
C GLN A 84 -8.24 7.08 11.64
N ARG A 85 -6.99 7.42 11.30
CA ARG A 85 -5.83 6.99 12.02
C ARG A 85 -5.74 5.45 12.12
N LYS A 86 -6.12 4.72 11.09
CA LYS A 86 -5.89 3.26 11.01
C LYS A 86 -4.60 2.93 10.26
N LEU A 87 -4.27 3.76 9.28
CA LEU A 87 -3.07 3.68 8.45
C LEU A 87 -2.20 4.93 8.67
N VAL A 88 -0.88 4.77 8.80
CA VAL A 88 0.05 5.89 9.05
C VAL A 88 1.09 5.97 7.94
N PRO A 89 1.08 7.02 7.11
CA PRO A 89 2.21 7.34 6.24
C PRO A 89 3.28 8.10 7.04
N ILE A 90 4.54 7.96 6.65
CA ILE A 90 5.63 8.75 7.20
C ILE A 90 6.58 9.22 6.11
N GLU A 91 6.91 10.51 6.14
CA GLU A 91 7.94 11.08 5.27
C GLU A 91 9.33 10.77 5.84
N THR A 92 9.94 9.69 5.36
CA THR A 92 11.26 9.27 5.85
C THR A 92 12.38 10.24 5.50
N VAL A 93 12.24 11.06 4.46
CA VAL A 93 13.23 12.11 4.16
C VAL A 93 13.22 13.16 5.28
N ARG A 94 12.05 13.54 5.77
CA ARG A 94 11.90 14.50 6.87
C ARG A 94 12.56 14.03 8.16
N LEU A 95 12.58 12.72 8.44
CA LEU A 95 13.34 12.17 9.58
C LEU A 95 14.85 12.47 9.51
N THR A 96 15.38 12.73 8.31
CA THR A 96 16.79 13.10 8.12
C THR A 96 17.05 14.61 8.25
N GLU A 97 15.98 15.43 8.35
CA GLU A 97 16.03 16.90 8.35
C GLU A 97 15.82 17.50 9.75
N HIS A 98 16.28 16.80 10.81
CA HIS A 98 16.17 17.24 12.21
C HIS A 98 14.74 17.50 12.72
N CYS A 99 13.73 16.83 12.17
CA CYS A 99 12.36 16.92 12.66
C CYS A 99 11.97 15.76 13.60
N GLY A 100 10.87 15.95 14.34
CA GLY A 100 10.30 14.90 15.18
C GLY A 100 9.47 13.89 14.39
N PHE A 101 9.25 12.70 14.97
CA PHE A 101 8.48 11.63 14.33
C PHE A 101 7.04 12.05 13.97
N ALA A 102 6.38 12.82 14.84
CA ALA A 102 5.04 13.34 14.59
C ALA A 102 5.00 14.28 13.36
N GLU A 103 6.01 15.13 13.22
CA GLU A 103 6.13 16.05 12.09
C GLU A 103 6.40 15.31 10.77
N ALA A 104 7.23 14.26 10.80
CA ALA A 104 7.44 13.39 9.64
C ALA A 104 6.15 12.64 9.23
N ILE A 105 5.32 12.24 10.20
CA ILE A 105 3.99 11.66 9.92
C ILE A 105 3.09 12.70 9.27
N GLU A 106 3.03 13.92 9.81
CA GLU A 106 2.21 15.01 9.25
C GLU A 106 2.63 15.35 7.82
N ALA A 107 3.94 15.39 7.56
CA ALA A 107 4.47 15.55 6.20
C ALA A 107 4.05 14.41 5.27
N GLY A 108 4.08 13.15 5.73
CA GLY A 108 3.58 12.01 4.96
C GLY A 108 2.07 12.09 4.67
N VAL A 109 1.27 12.54 5.65
CA VAL A 109 -0.18 12.78 5.48
C VAL A 109 -0.44 13.91 4.49
N ALA A 110 0.39 14.96 4.50
CA ALA A 110 0.30 16.09 3.58
C ALA A 110 0.67 15.68 2.14
N ALA A 111 1.71 14.86 1.97
CA ALA A 111 2.09 14.34 0.66
C ALA A 111 0.99 13.48 0.00
N LEU A 112 0.13 12.83 0.80
CA LEU A 112 -1.03 12.06 0.32
C LEU A 112 -2.34 12.87 0.32
N ALA A 113 -2.28 14.20 0.40
CA ALA A 113 -3.48 15.05 0.46
C ALA A 113 -4.16 15.26 -0.91
N ASP A 114 -3.42 15.09 -2.01
CA ASP A 114 -3.94 15.20 -3.37
C ASP A 114 -3.95 13.82 -4.04
N GLY A 115 -5.11 13.42 -4.58
CA GLY A 115 -5.27 12.15 -5.27
C GLY A 115 -4.63 12.10 -6.66
N ARG A 116 -4.27 13.26 -7.24
CA ARG A 116 -3.59 13.33 -8.54
C ARG A 116 -2.18 12.76 -8.50
N ASP A 117 -1.49 12.99 -7.39
CA ASP A 117 -0.11 12.56 -7.18
C ASP A 117 -0.03 11.10 -6.71
N PHE A 118 -1.13 10.56 -6.17
CA PHE A 118 -1.19 9.16 -5.74
C PHE A 118 -1.23 8.21 -6.94
N ASP A 119 -0.35 7.21 -6.92
CA ASP A 119 -0.34 6.13 -7.90
C ASP A 119 -0.94 4.85 -7.35
N SER A 120 -0.37 4.34 -6.27
CA SER A 120 -0.74 3.04 -5.72
C SER A 120 -0.29 2.87 -4.27
N MET A 121 -0.84 1.85 -3.61
CA MET A 121 -0.34 1.38 -2.32
C MET A 121 -0.08 -0.13 -2.39
N LEU A 122 1.11 -0.51 -1.92
CA LEU A 122 1.60 -1.88 -1.88
C LEU A 122 1.59 -2.43 -0.46
N ASP A 123 0.97 -3.57 -0.23
CA ASP A 123 1.01 -4.31 1.03
C ASP A 123 2.18 -5.30 1.04
N ILE A 124 3.21 -5.01 1.83
CA ILE A 124 4.49 -5.70 1.72
C ILE A 124 4.43 -7.13 2.28
N VAL A 125 3.67 -7.35 3.36
CA VAL A 125 3.50 -8.67 3.95
C VAL A 125 2.70 -9.58 3.02
N THR A 126 1.63 -9.07 2.42
CA THR A 126 0.81 -9.83 1.47
C THR A 126 1.61 -10.14 0.21
N ALA A 127 2.33 -9.15 -0.36
CA ALA A 127 3.19 -9.36 -1.52
C ALA A 127 4.22 -10.48 -1.28
N ARG A 128 4.87 -10.48 -0.11
CA ARG A 128 5.85 -11.53 0.24
C ARG A 128 5.21 -12.90 0.42
N ARG A 129 4.04 -12.98 1.06
CA ARG A 129 3.28 -14.23 1.21
C ARG A 129 2.88 -14.81 -0.14
N GLU A 130 2.57 -13.95 -1.10
CA GLU A 130 2.30 -14.31 -2.49
C GLU A 130 3.56 -14.49 -3.34
N GLN A 131 4.75 -14.50 -2.72
CA GLN A 131 6.04 -14.71 -3.39
C GLN A 131 6.34 -13.71 -4.51
N VAL A 132 5.84 -12.48 -4.38
CA VAL A 132 6.14 -11.39 -5.33
C VAL A 132 7.63 -11.05 -5.23
N THR A 133 8.34 -11.16 -6.35
CA THR A 133 9.76 -10.80 -6.45
C THR A 133 9.91 -9.41 -7.07
N PRO A 134 10.74 -8.50 -6.49
CA PRO A 134 10.93 -7.14 -7.01
C PRO A 134 11.52 -7.06 -8.42
N LEU A 135 12.20 -8.13 -8.85
CA LEU A 135 12.69 -8.31 -10.21
C LEU A 135 11.93 -9.46 -10.85
N PRO A 136 11.52 -9.34 -12.13
CA PRO A 136 11.12 -10.52 -12.88
C PRO A 136 12.30 -11.47 -12.85
N MET A 137 12.12 -12.66 -12.28
CA MET A 137 13.06 -13.74 -12.56
C MET A 137 12.91 -14.01 -14.05
N LEU A 138 13.88 -13.55 -14.85
CA LEU A 138 14.05 -14.03 -16.21
C LEU A 138 14.07 -15.56 -16.08
N LYS A 139 12.99 -16.22 -16.51
CA LYS A 139 13.05 -17.64 -16.78
C LYS A 139 14.03 -17.75 -17.93
N ASP A 140 15.27 -18.12 -17.61
CA ASP A 140 16.20 -18.55 -18.64
C ASP A 140 15.48 -19.58 -19.49
N ALA A 141 15.51 -19.34 -20.80
CA ALA A 141 14.98 -20.26 -21.79
C ALA A 141 15.64 -21.64 -21.58
N LEU A 142 14.86 -22.57 -21.02
CA LEU A 142 15.12 -24.00 -21.08
C LEU A 142 14.30 -24.61 -22.21
#